data_AF-A0A4V1IVS1-F1
#
_entry.id   AF-A0A4V1IVS1-F1
#
_cell.length_a   1.000
_cell.length_b   1.000
_cell.length_c   1.000
_cell.angle_alpha   90.00
_cell.angle_beta   90.00
_cell.angle_gamma   90.00
#
_symmetry.space_group_name_H-M   'P 1'
#
loop_
_entity.id
_entity.type
_entity.pdbx_description
1 polymer ?
#
loop_
_entity_poly.entity_id
_entity_poly.type
_entity_poly.pdbx_seq_one_letter_code
_entity_poly.pdbx_strand_id
1 'polypeptide(L)'
;IREDTAKYLMNLDPDSAYYDPKTRAMRGNPNQGKENAVYQGDNAVRYSGDATKIARLQLFAWDAQEKGAGTHLQANPTQGELMHRQFAKKKEELQGNTREKILERYGGVEHLDAPPKELLLAQSENYVEYSRAGQVIRGQEKAAPRSKYEEDVFVNSHTTVWGSYWEEGRWGYKCCRSFLKNAYCTKVDA
;
A
#
# COMPACT_ATOMS: atom_id res chain seq x y z
N ILE A 1 -35.28 -14.25 -6.71
CA ILE A 1 -34.42 -14.22 -5.51
C ILE A 1 -35.21 -13.50 -4.43
N ARG A 2 -35.45 -14.14 -3.27
CA ARG A 2 -36.20 -13.54 -2.15
C ARG A 2 -35.30 -12.72 -1.21
N GLU A 3 -34.00 -12.88 -1.36
CA GLU A 3 -32.95 -12.27 -0.51
C GLU A 3 -32.68 -10.80 -0.90
N ASP A 4 -32.88 -10.44 -2.16
CA ASP A 4 -32.67 -9.07 -2.65
C ASP A 4 -33.90 -8.19 -2.36
N THR A 5 -33.74 -7.26 -1.43
CA THR A 5 -34.77 -6.26 -1.13
C THR A 5 -34.93 -5.27 -2.28
N ALA A 6 -36.18 -4.99 -2.68
CA ALA A 6 -36.43 -3.95 -3.68
C ALA A 6 -36.01 -2.57 -3.18
N LYS A 7 -35.50 -1.71 -4.08
CA LYS A 7 -34.95 -0.38 -3.72
C LYS A 7 -35.91 0.45 -2.87
N TYR A 8 -37.18 0.53 -3.27
CA TYR A 8 -38.21 1.31 -2.57
C TYR A 8 -38.68 0.72 -1.24
N LEU A 9 -38.24 -0.50 -0.88
CA LEU A 9 -38.52 -1.12 0.42
C LEU A 9 -37.35 -0.98 1.39
N MET A 10 -36.23 -0.37 0.96
CA MET A 10 -35.05 -0.17 1.80
C MET A 10 -35.24 0.89 2.88
N ASN A 11 -36.11 1.88 2.61
CA ASN A 11 -36.62 2.83 3.58
C ASN A 11 -38.11 3.09 3.28
N LEU A 12 -38.97 3.01 4.28
CA LEU A 12 -40.42 3.22 4.18
C LEU A 12 -40.84 4.67 4.48
N ASP A 13 -39.90 5.52 4.89
CA ASP A 13 -40.18 6.93 5.14
C ASP A 13 -40.59 7.61 3.81
N PRO A 14 -41.71 8.35 3.79
CA PRO A 14 -42.19 9.02 2.58
C PRO A 14 -41.23 10.13 2.10
N ASP A 15 -40.44 10.70 3.02
CA ASP A 15 -39.44 11.74 2.75
C ASP A 15 -38.05 11.17 2.37
N SER A 16 -37.95 9.84 2.19
CA SER A 16 -36.71 9.19 1.77
C SER A 16 -36.39 9.44 0.28
N ALA A 17 -35.37 8.76 -0.24
CA ALA A 17 -34.94 8.94 -1.64
C ALA A 17 -36.02 8.49 -2.64
N TYR A 18 -36.36 9.38 -3.58
CA TYR A 18 -37.35 9.10 -4.62
C TYR A 18 -36.95 7.92 -5.53
N TYR A 19 -37.88 6.99 -5.70
CA TYR A 19 -37.79 5.87 -6.65
C TYR A 19 -38.73 6.10 -7.84
N ASP A 20 -38.17 6.06 -9.06
CA ASP A 20 -38.96 6.11 -10.28
C ASP A 20 -39.37 4.69 -10.71
N PRO A 21 -40.66 4.29 -10.58
CA PRO A 21 -41.09 2.94 -10.92
C PRO A 21 -41.01 2.63 -12.43
N LYS A 22 -41.01 3.66 -13.28
CA LYS A 22 -40.94 3.48 -14.74
C LYS A 22 -39.55 3.07 -15.19
N THR A 23 -38.52 3.75 -14.68
CA THR A 23 -37.11 3.47 -15.01
C THR A 23 -36.43 2.54 -14.02
N ARG A 24 -37.12 2.20 -12.91
CA ARG A 24 -36.60 1.39 -11.79
C ARG A 24 -35.32 1.95 -11.17
N ALA A 25 -35.18 3.28 -11.20
CA ALA A 25 -34.00 3.99 -10.74
C ALA A 25 -34.27 4.71 -9.42
N MET A 26 -33.30 4.67 -8.51
CA MET A 26 -33.29 5.46 -7.28
C MET A 26 -32.01 6.28 -7.25
N ARG A 27 -32.13 7.60 -7.28
CA ARG A 27 -30.96 8.48 -7.48
C ARG A 27 -30.10 8.60 -6.22
N GLY A 28 -30.75 8.89 -5.09
CA GLY A 28 -30.09 9.13 -3.81
C GLY A 28 -30.01 7.88 -2.94
N ASN A 29 -29.25 7.98 -1.84
CA ASN A 29 -29.24 6.97 -0.79
C ASN A 29 -30.55 7.06 0.03
N PRO A 30 -31.35 5.98 0.13
CA PRO A 30 -32.55 5.96 0.97
C PRO A 30 -32.25 6.00 2.47
N ASN A 31 -31.05 5.61 2.90
CA ASN A 31 -30.59 5.58 4.29
C ASN A 31 -29.41 6.56 4.49
N GLN A 32 -29.69 7.86 4.44
CA GLN A 32 -28.67 8.89 4.66
C GLN A 32 -28.10 8.79 6.09
N GLY A 33 -26.78 8.84 6.24
CA GLY A 33 -26.09 8.78 7.55
C GLY A 33 -25.67 7.38 8.03
N LYS A 34 -26.01 6.30 7.29
CA LYS A 34 -25.47 4.96 7.56
C LYS A 34 -24.34 4.66 6.56
N GLU A 35 -23.11 4.57 7.05
CA GLU A 35 -21.92 4.36 6.20
C GLU A 35 -21.91 2.97 5.53
N ASN A 36 -22.35 1.93 6.27
CA ASN A 36 -22.39 0.55 5.80
C ASN A 36 -23.74 0.13 5.20
N ALA A 37 -24.34 1.01 4.40
CA ALA A 37 -25.58 0.67 3.70
C ALA A 37 -25.29 -0.25 2.49
N VAL A 38 -26.10 -1.30 2.34
CA VAL A 38 -26.05 -2.24 1.18
C VAL A 38 -26.24 -1.50 -0.15
N TYR A 39 -26.99 -0.40 -0.13
CA TYR A 39 -27.25 0.43 -1.30
C TYR A 39 -27.09 1.91 -0.94
N GLN A 40 -26.22 2.59 -1.70
CA GLN A 40 -25.89 4.00 -1.49
C GLN A 40 -26.51 4.93 -2.55
N GLY A 41 -27.41 4.43 -3.40
CA GLY A 41 -28.01 5.17 -4.51
C GLY A 41 -27.33 4.93 -5.86
N ASP A 42 -28.09 5.03 -6.96
CA ASP A 42 -27.57 4.80 -8.30
C ASP A 42 -26.52 5.85 -8.70
N ASN A 43 -26.61 7.09 -8.18
CA ASN A 43 -25.62 8.13 -8.48
C ASN A 43 -24.23 7.82 -7.92
N ALA A 44 -24.14 7.22 -6.73
CA ALA A 44 -22.86 6.82 -6.14
C ALA A 44 -22.15 5.80 -7.04
N VAL A 45 -22.91 4.81 -7.54
CA VAL A 45 -22.38 3.77 -8.43
C VAL A 45 -22.00 4.34 -9.80
N ARG A 46 -22.78 5.28 -10.36
CA ARG A 46 -22.51 5.90 -11.68
C ARG A 46 -21.15 6.61 -11.77
N TYR A 47 -20.71 7.25 -10.69
CA TYR A 47 -19.42 7.94 -10.64
C TYR A 47 -18.30 7.05 -10.07
N SER A 48 -18.57 5.79 -9.75
CA SER A 48 -17.57 4.86 -9.24
C SER A 48 -16.80 4.16 -10.37
N GLY A 49 -15.63 3.60 -10.03
CA GLY A 49 -14.83 2.79 -10.95
C GLY A 49 -14.23 3.58 -12.13
N ASP A 50 -14.30 2.99 -13.32
CA ASP A 50 -13.61 3.48 -14.52
C ASP A 50 -14.27 4.71 -15.14
N ALA A 51 -15.50 5.06 -14.76
CA ALA A 51 -16.15 6.30 -15.19
C ALA A 51 -15.28 7.54 -14.90
N THR A 52 -14.64 7.56 -13.72
CA THR A 52 -13.72 8.64 -13.33
C THR A 52 -12.45 8.67 -14.19
N LYS A 53 -11.93 7.50 -14.59
CA LYS A 53 -10.73 7.40 -15.43
C LYS A 53 -11.02 7.89 -16.84
N ILE A 54 -12.16 7.51 -17.41
CA ILE A 54 -12.61 8.00 -18.73
C ILE A 54 -12.83 9.51 -18.70
N ALA A 55 -13.44 10.05 -17.64
CA ALA A 55 -13.63 11.49 -17.49
C ALA A 55 -12.28 12.24 -17.45
N ARG A 56 -11.29 11.75 -16.70
CA ARG A 56 -9.93 12.33 -16.69
C ARG A 56 -9.25 12.26 -18.05
N LEU A 57 -9.40 11.15 -18.76
CA LEU A 57 -8.85 10.99 -20.10
C LEU A 57 -9.51 11.95 -21.11
N GLN A 58 -10.82 12.18 -20.98
CA GLN A 58 -11.55 13.17 -21.78
C GLN A 58 -11.04 14.59 -21.53
N LEU A 59 -10.86 14.98 -20.26
CA LEU A 59 -10.28 16.28 -19.91
C LEU A 59 -8.88 16.43 -20.50
N PHE A 60 -8.04 15.40 -20.40
CA PHE A 60 -6.72 15.40 -21.02
C PHE A 60 -6.79 15.56 -22.54
N ALA A 61 -7.72 14.89 -23.22
CA ALA A 61 -7.89 15.01 -24.66
C ALA A 61 -8.31 16.43 -25.07
N TRP A 62 -9.19 17.09 -24.31
CA TRP A 62 -9.55 18.50 -24.54
C TRP A 62 -8.37 19.43 -24.34
N ASP A 63 -7.64 19.31 -23.23
CA ASP A 63 -6.44 20.12 -22.97
C ASP A 63 -5.37 19.92 -24.06
N ALA A 64 -5.22 18.69 -24.57
CA ALA A 64 -4.28 18.37 -25.63
C ALA A 64 -4.72 18.97 -26.97
N GLN A 65 -6.03 18.92 -27.26
CA GLN A 65 -6.61 19.53 -28.45
C GLN A 65 -6.43 21.05 -28.46
N GLU A 66 -6.63 21.73 -27.33
CA GLU A 66 -6.36 23.17 -27.20
C GLU A 66 -4.88 23.51 -27.44
N LYS A 67 -3.96 22.62 -27.06
CA LYS A 67 -2.52 22.74 -27.32
C LYS A 67 -2.11 22.34 -28.74
N GLY A 68 -3.06 21.96 -29.60
CA GLY A 68 -2.81 21.56 -30.98
C GLY A 68 -2.39 20.10 -31.17
N ALA A 69 -2.45 19.26 -30.14
CA ALA A 69 -2.24 17.82 -30.27
C ALA A 69 -3.53 17.12 -30.72
N GLY A 70 -3.47 16.37 -31.81
CA GLY A 70 -4.62 15.69 -32.42
C GLY A 70 -5.06 14.40 -31.69
N THR A 71 -5.26 14.43 -30.38
CA THR A 71 -5.76 13.28 -29.61
C THR A 71 -7.26 13.39 -29.37
N HIS A 72 -8.02 12.35 -29.72
CA HIS A 72 -9.45 12.30 -29.46
C HIS A 72 -9.82 10.96 -28.82
N LEU A 73 -10.59 11.00 -27.73
CA LEU A 73 -10.96 9.82 -26.95
C LEU A 73 -11.66 8.75 -27.81
N GLN A 74 -12.63 9.14 -28.63
CA GLN A 74 -13.42 8.19 -29.43
C GLN A 74 -12.74 7.76 -30.74
N ALA A 75 -11.86 8.59 -31.30
CA ALA A 75 -11.28 8.30 -32.61
C ALA A 75 -10.04 7.42 -32.45
N ASN A 76 -9.13 7.82 -31.56
CA ASN A 76 -7.88 7.11 -31.28
C ASN A 76 -7.74 6.84 -29.77
N PRO A 77 -8.58 5.97 -29.18
CA PRO A 77 -8.61 5.73 -27.73
C PRO A 77 -7.29 5.21 -27.18
N THR A 78 -6.65 4.27 -27.87
CA THR A 78 -5.40 3.64 -27.43
C THR A 78 -4.22 4.62 -27.43
N GLN A 79 -4.15 5.48 -28.45
CA GLN A 79 -3.15 6.54 -28.53
C GLN A 79 -3.33 7.55 -27.39
N GLY A 80 -4.57 7.99 -27.15
CA GLY A 80 -4.89 8.92 -26.05
C GLY A 80 -4.55 8.31 -24.69
N GLU A 81 -4.84 7.03 -24.49
CA GLU A 81 -4.55 6.30 -23.24
C GLU A 81 -3.04 6.19 -22.97
N LEU A 82 -2.25 5.83 -24.00
CA LEU A 82 -0.80 5.78 -23.91
C LEU A 82 -0.19 7.15 -23.59
N MET A 83 -0.67 8.20 -24.26
CA MET A 83 -0.22 9.57 -24.02
C MET A 83 -0.59 10.05 -22.62
N HIS A 84 -1.79 9.71 -22.12
CA HIS A 84 -2.22 10.03 -20.77
C HIS A 84 -1.38 9.31 -19.71
N ARG A 85 -1.01 8.04 -19.92
CA ARG A 85 -0.08 7.31 -19.04
C ARG A 85 1.29 7.99 -18.99
N GLN A 86 1.84 8.39 -20.14
CA GLN A 86 3.11 9.11 -20.20
C GLN A 86 3.01 10.48 -19.51
N PHE A 87 1.89 11.18 -19.70
CA PHE A 87 1.61 12.46 -19.02
C PHE A 87 1.54 12.30 -17.50
N ALA A 88 0.88 11.26 -16.99
CA ALA A 88 0.80 10.99 -15.56
C ALA A 88 2.18 10.78 -14.93
N LYS A 89 3.04 9.95 -15.56
CA LYS A 89 4.43 9.74 -15.12
C LYS A 89 5.22 11.04 -15.09
N LYS A 90 5.19 11.81 -16.19
CA LYS A 90 5.88 13.11 -16.27
C LYS A 90 5.34 14.11 -15.26
N LYS A 91 4.04 14.07 -14.96
CA LYS A 91 3.42 14.94 -13.95
C LYS A 91 3.93 14.61 -12.55
N GLU A 92 4.06 13.33 -12.20
CA GLU A 92 4.64 12.89 -10.93
C GLU A 92 6.11 13.30 -10.79
N GLU A 93 6.92 13.09 -11.83
CA GLU A 93 8.32 13.54 -11.89
C GLU A 93 8.43 15.07 -11.71
N LEU A 94 7.60 15.85 -12.42
CA LEU A 94 7.57 17.30 -12.29
C LEU A 94 7.12 17.75 -10.89
N GLN A 95 6.15 17.06 -10.28
CA GLN A 95 5.74 17.33 -8.90
C GLN A 95 6.87 17.03 -7.89
N GLY A 96 7.61 15.93 -8.07
CA GLY A 96 8.80 15.61 -7.27
C GLY A 96 9.85 16.71 -7.37
N ASN A 97 10.26 17.06 -8.59
CA ASN A 97 11.23 18.12 -8.85
C ASN A 97 10.77 19.48 -8.29
N THR A 98 9.46 19.78 -8.35
CA THR A 98 8.91 21.03 -7.80
C THR A 98 8.97 21.03 -6.28
N ARG A 99 8.66 19.90 -5.63
CA ARG A 99 8.78 19.75 -4.17
C ARG A 99 10.23 19.91 -3.71
N GLU A 100 11.18 19.25 -4.39
CA GLU A 100 12.61 19.36 -4.10
C GLU A 100 13.10 20.81 -4.21
N LYS A 101 12.77 21.50 -5.33
CA LYS A 101 13.12 22.92 -5.51
C LYS A 101 12.53 23.83 -4.44
N ILE A 102 11.33 23.51 -3.93
CA ILE A 102 10.71 24.27 -2.84
C ILE A 102 11.48 24.03 -1.54
N LEU A 103 11.84 22.78 -1.23
CA LEU A 103 12.63 22.44 -0.05
C LEU A 103 14.02 23.06 -0.06
N GLU A 104 14.69 23.09 -1.21
CA GLU A 104 16.00 23.74 -1.36
C GLU A 104 15.93 25.26 -1.11
N ARG A 105 14.86 25.91 -1.59
CA ARG A 105 14.70 27.37 -1.48
C ARG A 105 14.26 27.83 -0.10
N TYR A 106 13.37 27.08 0.54
CA TYR A 106 12.69 27.51 1.75
C TYR A 106 13.11 26.70 2.99
N GLY A 107 13.90 25.63 2.84
CA GLY A 107 14.25 24.74 3.93
C GLY A 107 13.06 23.92 4.44
N GLY A 108 13.21 23.26 5.59
CA GLY A 108 12.13 22.51 6.25
C GLY A 108 12.19 20.99 6.12
N VAL A 109 13.31 20.44 5.64
CA VAL A 109 13.56 18.99 5.61
C VAL A 109 13.44 18.38 7.01
N GLU A 110 13.88 19.10 8.04
CA GLU A 110 13.83 18.67 9.45
C GLU A 110 12.40 18.44 9.98
N HIS A 111 11.38 19.00 9.33
CA HIS A 111 9.98 18.87 9.72
C HIS A 111 9.21 17.84 8.88
N LEU A 112 9.84 17.22 7.88
CA LEU A 112 9.22 16.16 7.08
C LEU A 112 9.24 14.81 7.81
N ASP A 113 10.28 14.57 8.59
CA ASP A 113 10.38 13.37 9.41
C ASP A 113 9.40 13.51 10.58
N ALA A 114 8.29 12.79 10.49
CA ALA A 114 7.36 12.69 11.60
C ALA A 114 8.12 12.13 12.80
N PRO A 115 8.18 12.85 13.93
CA PRO A 115 8.85 12.35 15.12
C PRO A 115 8.20 11.02 15.54
N PRO A 116 8.95 10.12 16.21
CA PRO A 116 8.44 8.82 16.61
C PRO A 116 7.11 8.97 17.35
N LYS A 117 6.15 8.07 17.06
CA LYS A 117 4.77 8.16 17.57
C LYS A 117 4.69 8.29 19.09
N GLU A 118 5.66 7.77 19.82
CA GLU A 118 5.82 7.88 21.27
C GLU A 118 5.95 9.35 21.72
N LEU A 119 6.73 10.15 20.98
CA LEU A 119 6.87 11.59 21.22
C LEU A 119 5.62 12.38 20.80
N LEU A 120 4.92 11.92 19.76
CA LEU A 120 3.69 12.57 19.27
C LEU A 120 2.49 12.35 20.20
N LEU A 121 2.30 11.14 20.72
CA LEU A 121 1.19 10.82 21.62
C LEU A 121 1.51 11.07 23.10
N ALA A 122 2.75 11.45 23.43
CA ALA A 122 3.24 11.63 24.80
C ALA A 122 2.96 10.42 25.73
N GLN A 123 2.71 9.23 25.15
CA GLN A 123 2.51 8.00 25.90
C GLN A 123 3.87 7.36 26.14
N SER A 124 4.30 7.30 27.40
CA SER A 124 5.52 6.60 27.82
C SER A 124 5.30 5.12 28.12
N GLU A 125 4.05 4.64 28.06
CA GLU A 125 3.69 3.29 28.49
C GLU A 125 3.16 2.45 27.33
N ASN A 126 3.91 1.38 27.00
CA ASN A 126 3.44 0.33 26.10
C ASN A 126 2.66 -0.71 26.92
N TYR A 127 1.34 -0.73 26.78
CA TYR A 127 0.47 -1.71 27.43
C TYR A 127 0.69 -3.11 26.83
N VAL A 128 0.97 -4.10 27.68
CA VAL A 128 1.20 -5.50 27.29
C VAL A 128 0.34 -6.41 28.15
N GLU A 129 -0.51 -7.22 27.52
CA GLU A 129 -1.33 -8.22 28.20
C GLU A 129 -0.63 -9.57 28.19
N TYR A 130 -0.49 -10.19 29.36
CA TYR A 130 0.08 -11.53 29.51
C TYR A 130 -1.03 -12.57 29.72
N SER A 131 -0.87 -13.74 29.11
CA SER A 131 -1.64 -14.93 29.43
C SER A 131 -1.27 -15.44 30.81
N ARG A 132 -2.12 -16.29 31.39
CA ARG A 132 -1.83 -16.99 32.65
C ARG A 132 -0.52 -17.81 32.59
N ALA A 133 -0.08 -18.18 31.39
CA ALA A 133 1.17 -18.91 31.14
C ALA A 133 2.38 -17.97 30.90
N GLY A 134 2.20 -16.64 30.97
CA GLY A 134 3.26 -15.65 30.76
C GLY A 134 3.56 -15.32 29.29
N GLN A 135 2.75 -15.79 28.35
CA GLN A 135 2.87 -15.44 26.92
C GLN A 135 2.17 -14.11 26.64
N VAL A 136 2.71 -13.29 25.76
CA VAL A 136 2.09 -12.00 25.38
C VAL A 136 0.86 -12.28 24.50
N ILE A 137 -0.32 -11.80 24.93
CA ILE A 137 -1.59 -11.92 24.17
C ILE A 137 -1.82 -10.69 23.30
N ARG A 138 -1.50 -9.49 23.83
CA ARG A 138 -1.60 -8.21 23.13
C ARG A 138 -0.41 -7.33 23.50
N GLY A 139 0.22 -6.74 22.49
CA GLY A 139 1.41 -5.90 22.63
C GLY A 139 2.55 -6.41 21.75
N GLN A 140 3.69 -5.72 21.77
CA GLN A 140 4.90 -6.17 21.10
C GLN A 140 5.52 -7.33 21.89
N GLU A 141 5.84 -8.43 21.21
CA GLU A 141 6.59 -9.54 21.79
C GLU A 141 8.01 -9.06 22.15
N LYS A 142 8.53 -9.49 23.30
CA LYS A 142 9.91 -9.20 23.69
C LYS A 142 10.84 -9.79 22.63
N ALA A 143 11.71 -8.95 22.06
CA ALA A 143 12.76 -9.41 21.16
C ALA A 143 13.56 -10.54 21.83
N ALA A 144 13.89 -11.58 21.07
CA ALA A 144 14.68 -12.69 21.57
C ALA A 144 15.99 -12.16 22.17
N PRO A 145 16.36 -12.58 23.39
CA PRO A 145 17.59 -12.12 24.02
C PRO A 145 18.79 -12.58 23.17
N ARG A 146 19.53 -11.62 22.61
CA ARG A 146 20.81 -11.89 21.94
C ARG A 146 21.88 -12.12 22.99
N SER A 147 22.77 -13.09 22.78
CA SER A 147 23.91 -13.26 23.67
C SER A 147 24.92 -12.11 23.49
N LYS A 148 25.90 -12.02 24.39
CA LYS A 148 26.97 -11.00 24.34
C LYS A 148 27.85 -11.13 23.09
N TYR A 149 27.86 -12.31 22.45
CA TYR A 149 28.70 -12.61 21.31
C TYR A 149 27.90 -12.43 20.02
N GLU A 150 28.59 -11.99 18.95
CA GLU A 150 27.97 -11.89 17.62
C GLU A 150 27.60 -13.30 17.13
N GLU A 151 26.31 -13.60 17.11
CA GLU A 151 25.74 -14.82 16.54
C GLU A 151 25.59 -14.66 15.03
N ASP A 152 25.58 -15.77 14.30
CA ASP A 152 25.33 -15.82 12.85
C ASP A 152 26.24 -14.95 11.97
N VAL A 153 27.51 -14.82 12.36
CA VAL A 153 28.54 -14.16 11.54
C VAL A 153 29.00 -15.08 10.41
N PHE A 154 28.52 -14.80 9.20
CA PHE A 154 28.89 -15.49 7.97
C PHE A 154 30.09 -14.82 7.31
N VAL A 155 31.24 -15.46 7.41
CA VAL A 155 32.49 -14.99 6.79
C VAL A 155 32.60 -15.56 5.37
N ASN A 156 33.17 -14.81 4.42
CA ASN A 156 33.57 -15.29 3.08
C ASN A 156 32.51 -16.13 2.34
N SER A 157 31.29 -15.61 2.29
CA SER A 157 30.13 -16.19 1.57
C SER A 157 29.76 -17.62 1.97
N HIS A 158 30.01 -18.01 3.22
CA HIS A 158 29.50 -19.27 3.78
C HIS A 158 28.08 -19.09 4.32
N THR A 159 27.20 -20.08 4.15
CA THR A 159 25.82 -20.10 4.71
C THR A 159 25.75 -20.63 6.15
N THR A 160 26.90 -21.03 6.71
CA THR A 160 27.01 -21.60 8.06
C THR A 160 28.19 -20.99 8.79
N VAL A 161 28.07 -20.83 10.11
CA VAL A 161 29.14 -20.27 10.96
C VAL A 161 30.32 -21.25 11.05
N TRP A 162 31.53 -20.72 11.25
CA TRP A 162 32.72 -21.52 11.53
C TRP A 162 32.56 -22.37 12.80
N GLY A 163 32.92 -23.65 12.74
CA GLY A 163 32.68 -24.59 13.86
C GLY A 163 31.35 -25.33 13.79
N SER A 164 30.58 -25.12 12.72
CA SER A 164 29.36 -25.90 12.42
C SER A 164 29.62 -27.34 11.99
N TYR A 165 30.89 -27.71 11.72
CA TYR A 165 31.32 -29.06 11.35
C TYR A 165 32.57 -29.48 12.13
N TRP A 166 32.66 -30.75 12.52
CA TRP A 166 33.79 -31.34 13.26
C TRP A 166 34.11 -32.72 12.70
N GLU A 167 35.38 -32.93 12.36
CA GLU A 167 35.88 -34.23 11.89
C GLU A 167 37.37 -34.38 12.25
N GLU A 168 37.75 -35.54 12.80
CA GLU A 168 39.14 -35.89 13.11
C GLU A 168 39.95 -34.81 13.84
N GLY A 169 39.37 -34.15 14.84
CA GLY A 169 40.08 -33.13 15.63
C GLY A 169 40.11 -31.73 14.99
N ARG A 170 39.44 -31.53 13.86
CA ARG A 170 39.42 -30.26 13.12
C ARG A 170 38.01 -29.69 13.01
N TRP A 171 37.89 -28.39 13.29
CA TRP A 171 36.66 -27.61 13.08
C TRP A 171 36.60 -27.09 11.64
N GLY A 172 35.40 -27.05 11.08
CA GLY A 172 35.15 -26.56 9.72
C GLY A 172 33.76 -25.97 9.52
N TYR A 173 33.47 -25.64 8.27
CA TYR A 173 32.16 -25.16 7.83
C TYR A 173 31.27 -26.33 7.36
N LYS A 174 30.00 -26.37 7.77
CA LYS A 174 29.05 -27.41 7.35
C LYS A 174 28.67 -27.30 5.87
N CYS A 175 28.62 -26.10 5.30
CA CYS A 175 28.29 -25.87 3.89
C CYS A 175 29.26 -26.62 2.95
N CYS A 176 30.55 -26.32 3.02
CA CYS A 176 31.58 -26.83 2.09
C CYS A 176 32.52 -27.88 2.70
N ARG A 177 32.39 -28.23 4.00
CA ARG A 177 33.30 -29.11 4.76
C ARG A 177 34.77 -28.69 4.69
N SER A 178 35.02 -27.39 4.53
CA SER A 178 36.38 -26.84 4.59
C SER A 178 36.82 -26.67 6.03
N PHE A 179 38.07 -27.04 6.31
CA PHE A 179 38.76 -26.86 7.59
C PHE A 179 39.63 -25.59 7.62
N LEU A 180 39.46 -24.66 6.67
CA LEU A 180 40.17 -23.39 6.64
C LEU A 180 39.22 -22.23 6.92
N LYS A 181 39.46 -21.49 8.02
CA LYS A 181 38.58 -20.41 8.50
C LYS A 181 38.36 -19.30 7.46
N ASN A 182 39.41 -18.94 6.73
CA ASN A 182 39.36 -17.83 5.77
C ASN A 182 39.18 -18.30 4.32
N ALA A 183 38.85 -19.57 4.07
CA ALA A 183 38.54 -20.02 2.72
C ALA A 183 37.20 -19.43 2.23
N TYR A 184 37.08 -19.18 0.93
CA TYR A 184 35.81 -18.84 0.30
C TYR A 184 34.92 -20.09 0.17
N CYS A 185 33.61 -19.92 0.20
CA CYS A 185 32.68 -21.03 -0.03
C CYS A 185 32.78 -21.51 -1.48
N THR A 186 32.96 -22.82 -1.67
CA THR A 186 33.05 -23.47 -2.98
C THR A 186 31.73 -24.10 -3.44
N LYS A 187 30.73 -24.17 -2.55
CA LYS A 187 29.37 -24.58 -2.96
C LYS A 187 28.58 -23.34 -3.33
N VAL A 188 28.14 -23.30 -4.58
CA VAL A 188 27.14 -22.36 -5.07
C VAL A 188 25.80 -22.80 -4.50
N ASP A 189 25.11 -21.88 -3.83
CA ASP A 189 23.78 -22.12 -3.27
C ASP A 189 22.80 -22.57 -4.38
N ALA A 190 22.07 -23.66 -4.12
CA ALA A 190 20.94 -24.11 -4.94
C ALA A 190 19.63 -23.65 -4.29
#